data_AF-A0A2P7B509-F1
#
_entry.id   AF-A0A2P7B509-F1
#
_cell.length_a   1.000
_cell.length_b   1.000
_cell.length_c   1.000
_cell.angle_alpha   90.00
_cell.angle_beta   90.00
_cell.angle_gamma   90.00
#
_symmetry.space_group_name_H-M   'P 1'
#
loop_
_entity.id
_entity.type
_entity.pdbx_description
1 polymer ?
#
loop_
_entity_poly.entity_id
_entity_poly.type
_entity_poly.pdbx_seq_one_letter_code
_entity_poly.pdbx_strand_id
1 'polypeptide(L)'
;MKAMVKIVGTDASDTLFGTDENDNIWGLGANDTLDGGPGNDFLYGGAGNDVLMSFSGYDELDGGDGDDRLELNATGGAARGGDGIDTLVINLSGTGSRVTFNGMNRHATFGDPAETANHLFYRGIERLELTTGSGNDTVEGGTGDDVISTGDGADKIGGQSLPNTYNEKSFLGADVIDAGAGNDTIIDRLGANHLSGGSGDDSITTTLSSAQLDGGDGDDMLRLEDTDRSDDVTLDVVNGVASTGTTFHNFERVYALTGSGSDTLLGGSSRDNLFGGNGTDYLFGGENNDHLYGEGDDDRLEGGDGVDSLSGGKGDDHLSGGDGIDFLDGDEGNDTLFGGEGNDWLDNRHGGADMLDGGNGDDHFTVVNSNTTEITTVRAGAGDDSIFAARLTDIDGGDGHDTLQITVSNLSVAINVDAASGSSSTGLTFVNVEDFQINVYGEHDDTLRGADGNDIIRGGSGDDLLEGRGGNDTLAGQEGADRLIGGAGADTFRWTGYEVDGSSTGIDHIVDFDTQSGDMIELGGFYPGDTNIYNFASFVAASRDTQQGVYVAFHGEIEGILIEDVSLADLSADDIAFTL
;
A
#
# COMPACT_ATOMS: atom_id res chain seq x y z
N MET A 1 66.84 -11.37 3.62
CA MET A 1 66.73 -10.97 2.21
C MET A 1 67.01 -12.19 1.38
N LYS A 2 65.97 -12.96 1.03
CA LYS A 2 66.09 -13.83 -0.14
C LYS A 2 66.22 -12.91 -1.36
N ALA A 3 67.09 -13.28 -2.30
CA ALA A 3 67.30 -12.48 -3.50
C ALA A 3 66.04 -12.58 -4.37
N MET A 4 65.56 -11.47 -4.92
CA MET A 4 64.46 -11.55 -5.88
C MET A 4 64.97 -12.21 -7.16
N VAL A 5 64.29 -13.24 -7.65
CA VAL A 5 64.65 -13.88 -8.92
C VAL A 5 64.17 -13.00 -10.06
N LYS A 6 64.97 -12.92 -11.12
CA LYS A 6 64.64 -12.18 -12.33
C LYS A 6 64.43 -13.16 -13.47
N ILE A 7 63.22 -13.17 -14.02
CA ILE A 7 62.81 -13.99 -15.17
C ILE A 7 62.44 -13.03 -16.29
N VAL A 8 62.99 -13.25 -17.49
CA VAL A 8 62.77 -12.36 -18.64
C VAL A 8 62.51 -13.23 -19.86
N GLY A 9 61.39 -12.96 -20.54
CA GLY A 9 61.03 -13.54 -21.82
C GLY A 9 61.82 -12.95 -22.99
N THR A 10 61.20 -12.99 -24.15
CA THR A 10 61.69 -12.61 -25.46
C THR A 10 60.66 -11.73 -26.18
N ASP A 11 60.97 -11.23 -27.37
CA ASP A 11 59.98 -10.46 -28.16
C ASP A 11 58.94 -11.37 -28.87
N ALA A 12 58.74 -12.59 -28.38
CA ALA A 12 57.83 -13.60 -28.94
C ALA A 12 57.03 -14.23 -27.81
N SER A 13 55.85 -14.75 -28.12
CA SER A 13 54.96 -15.35 -27.11
C SER A 13 55.65 -16.39 -26.24
N ASP A 14 55.72 -16.08 -24.96
CA ASP A 14 56.36 -16.85 -23.92
C ASP A 14 55.35 -17.37 -22.87
N THR A 15 55.75 -18.42 -22.16
CA THR A 15 55.05 -18.89 -20.96
C THR A 15 56.07 -18.95 -19.83
N LEU A 16 55.91 -18.09 -18.84
CA LEU A 16 56.86 -17.85 -17.77
C LEU A 16 56.24 -18.23 -16.43
N PHE A 17 57.00 -18.96 -15.61
CA PHE A 17 56.57 -19.39 -14.29
C PHE A 17 57.56 -18.88 -13.25
N GLY A 18 57.03 -18.27 -12.19
CA GLY A 18 57.76 -17.95 -10.98
C GLY A 18 58.15 -19.19 -10.18
N THR A 19 58.81 -18.91 -9.08
CA THR A 19 59.37 -19.82 -8.10
C THR A 19 58.64 -19.65 -6.77
N ASP A 20 59.06 -20.34 -5.70
CA ASP A 20 58.47 -20.17 -4.36
C ASP A 20 59.01 -18.91 -3.63
N GLU A 21 59.50 -17.92 -4.37
CA GLU A 21 60.27 -16.78 -3.90
C GLU A 21 59.76 -15.51 -4.56
N ASN A 22 60.09 -14.36 -3.98
CA ASN A 22 59.72 -13.08 -4.57
C ASN A 22 60.39 -12.88 -5.93
N ASP A 23 59.61 -12.82 -6.99
CA ASP A 23 60.08 -12.83 -8.36
C ASP A 23 59.76 -11.52 -9.08
N ASN A 24 60.57 -11.22 -10.09
CA ASN A 24 60.24 -10.19 -11.07
C ASN A 24 60.27 -10.83 -12.46
N ILE A 25 59.12 -10.83 -13.13
CA ILE A 25 58.88 -11.51 -14.39
C ILE A 25 58.52 -10.47 -15.44
N TRP A 26 59.20 -10.48 -16.59
CA TRP A 26 58.95 -9.59 -17.71
C TRP A 26 58.69 -10.40 -18.99
N GLY A 27 57.53 -10.24 -19.62
CA GLY A 27 57.16 -10.86 -20.90
C GLY A 27 57.92 -10.25 -22.07
N LEU A 28 57.88 -8.91 -22.17
CA LEU A 28 58.45 -8.02 -23.19
C LEU A 28 57.53 -7.73 -24.36
N GLY A 29 57.37 -8.65 -25.32
CA GLY A 29 56.63 -8.36 -26.54
C GLY A 29 55.98 -9.60 -27.13
N ALA A 30 54.92 -9.39 -27.91
CA ALA A 30 53.94 -10.40 -28.29
C ALA A 30 53.08 -10.85 -27.09
N ASN A 31 52.21 -11.83 -27.30
CA ASN A 31 51.23 -12.25 -26.30
C ASN A 31 51.84 -13.31 -25.38
N ASP A 32 52.01 -12.98 -24.11
CA ASP A 32 52.69 -13.78 -23.11
C ASP A 32 51.73 -14.32 -22.05
N THR A 33 52.16 -15.38 -21.34
CA THR A 33 51.46 -15.92 -20.17
C THR A 33 52.43 -16.01 -19.00
N LEU A 34 52.16 -15.24 -17.94
CA LEU A 34 53.01 -15.12 -16.76
C LEU A 34 52.26 -15.65 -15.54
N ASP A 35 52.88 -16.54 -14.78
CA ASP A 35 52.40 -17.02 -13.48
C ASP A 35 53.42 -16.65 -12.41
N GLY A 36 53.00 -15.91 -11.38
CA GLY A 36 53.86 -15.47 -10.29
C GLY A 36 54.32 -16.62 -9.39
N GLY A 37 53.53 -17.68 -9.27
CA GLY A 37 53.76 -18.71 -8.27
C GLY A 37 53.57 -18.19 -6.83
N PRO A 38 54.18 -18.85 -5.83
CA PRO A 38 54.16 -18.37 -4.45
C PRO A 38 55.21 -17.30 -4.20
N GLY A 39 54.83 -16.14 -3.69
CA GLY A 39 55.80 -15.09 -3.43
C GLY A 39 55.12 -13.78 -3.09
N ASN A 40 55.89 -12.69 -3.11
CA ASN A 40 55.31 -11.39 -3.39
C ASN A 40 56.05 -10.90 -4.63
N ASP A 41 55.37 -10.97 -5.76
CA ASP A 41 55.95 -10.98 -7.09
C ASP A 41 55.55 -9.73 -7.87
N PHE A 42 56.38 -9.40 -8.87
CA PHE A 42 56.10 -8.35 -9.84
C PHE A 42 56.06 -8.96 -11.24
N LEU A 43 54.92 -8.87 -11.92
CA LEU A 43 54.72 -9.36 -13.28
C LEU A 43 54.47 -8.16 -14.20
N TYR A 44 55.23 -8.10 -15.30
CA TYR A 44 55.03 -7.11 -16.36
C TYR A 44 54.86 -7.81 -17.71
N GLY A 45 53.71 -7.64 -18.34
CA GLY A 45 53.40 -8.22 -19.65
C GLY A 45 54.29 -7.64 -20.74
N GLY A 46 54.11 -6.35 -21.01
CA GLY A 46 54.91 -5.64 -22.01
C GLY A 46 54.04 -5.15 -23.14
N ALA A 47 54.30 -5.60 -24.37
CA ALA A 47 53.50 -5.21 -25.54
C ALA A 47 52.86 -6.45 -26.17
N GLY A 48 51.54 -6.49 -26.27
CA GLY A 48 50.81 -7.68 -26.70
C GLY A 48 49.60 -7.88 -25.81
N ASN A 49 48.78 -8.89 -26.11
CA ASN A 49 47.65 -9.22 -25.25
C ASN A 49 48.08 -10.34 -24.31
N ASP A 50 48.41 -9.97 -23.08
CA ASP A 50 49.09 -10.82 -22.11
C ASP A 50 48.12 -11.38 -21.06
N VAL A 51 48.47 -12.53 -20.48
CA VAL A 51 47.75 -13.15 -19.35
C VAL A 51 48.68 -13.23 -18.16
N LEU A 52 48.38 -12.51 -17.08
CA LEU A 52 49.18 -12.48 -15.86
C LEU A 52 48.38 -13.08 -14.70
N MET A 53 48.89 -14.09 -14.03
CA MET A 53 48.19 -14.83 -12.97
C MET A 53 48.94 -14.80 -11.64
N SER A 54 48.19 -14.63 -10.56
CA SER A 54 48.63 -14.77 -9.18
C SER A 54 47.64 -15.62 -8.39
N PHE A 55 48.17 -16.50 -7.52
CA PHE A 55 47.40 -17.44 -6.72
C PHE A 55 47.68 -17.35 -5.21
N SER A 56 48.67 -16.55 -4.80
CA SER A 56 49.02 -16.37 -3.39
C SER A 56 49.99 -15.21 -3.22
N GLY A 57 49.94 -14.58 -2.05
CA GLY A 57 50.88 -13.51 -1.72
C GLY A 57 50.47 -12.15 -2.27
N TYR A 58 51.22 -11.11 -1.92
CA TYR A 58 50.84 -9.74 -2.26
C TYR A 58 51.60 -9.27 -3.50
N ASP A 59 50.99 -9.49 -4.66
CA ASP A 59 51.65 -9.33 -5.97
C ASP A 59 51.26 -8.03 -6.67
N GLU A 60 52.10 -7.58 -7.59
CA GLU A 60 51.85 -6.46 -8.50
C GLU A 60 51.87 -6.95 -9.95
N LEU A 61 50.75 -6.79 -10.64
CA LEU A 61 50.54 -7.17 -12.04
C LEU A 61 50.40 -5.89 -12.88
N ASP A 62 51.20 -5.74 -13.93
CA ASP A 62 51.16 -4.60 -14.86
C ASP A 62 51.14 -5.14 -16.31
N GLY A 63 50.02 -4.98 -17.00
CA GLY A 63 49.78 -5.54 -18.34
C GLY A 63 50.68 -4.90 -19.39
N GLY A 64 50.60 -3.58 -19.53
CA GLY A 64 51.40 -2.81 -20.46
C GLY A 64 50.57 -2.30 -21.65
N ASP A 65 51.07 -2.49 -22.87
CA ASP A 65 50.39 -2.11 -24.10
C ASP A 65 49.65 -3.33 -24.67
N GLY A 66 48.34 -3.25 -24.89
CA GLY A 66 47.53 -4.32 -25.46
C GLY A 66 46.28 -4.59 -24.63
N ASP A 67 45.46 -5.56 -25.06
CA ASP A 67 44.27 -5.95 -24.30
C ASP A 67 44.64 -7.11 -23.36
N ASP A 68 44.93 -6.80 -22.11
CA ASP A 68 45.50 -7.75 -21.16
C ASP A 68 44.45 -8.40 -20.24
N ARG A 69 44.79 -9.57 -19.69
CA ARG A 69 44.02 -10.27 -18.65
C ARG A 69 44.86 -10.48 -17.40
N LEU A 70 44.47 -9.84 -16.31
CA LEU A 70 45.17 -9.89 -15.02
C LEU A 70 44.31 -10.68 -14.03
N GLU A 71 44.83 -11.76 -13.45
CA GLU A 71 44.09 -12.65 -12.55
C GLU A 71 44.69 -12.66 -11.13
N LEU A 72 43.88 -12.27 -10.14
CA LEU A 72 44.18 -12.34 -8.71
C LEU A 72 43.26 -13.38 -8.07
N ASN A 73 43.80 -14.57 -7.82
CA ASN A 73 43.05 -15.71 -7.27
C ASN A 73 43.38 -15.89 -5.78
N ALA A 74 42.36 -15.78 -4.93
CA ALA A 74 42.42 -15.97 -3.47
C ALA A 74 43.47 -15.11 -2.76
N THR A 75 43.82 -13.95 -3.33
CA THR A 75 44.91 -13.11 -2.81
C THR A 75 44.70 -11.63 -3.05
N GLY A 76 45.40 -10.82 -2.27
CA GLY A 76 45.44 -9.36 -2.41
C GLY A 76 46.61 -8.92 -3.29
N GLY A 77 46.70 -7.63 -3.57
CA GLY A 77 47.75 -7.11 -4.45
C GLY A 77 47.37 -5.84 -5.17
N ALA A 78 48.07 -5.58 -6.26
CA ALA A 78 47.81 -4.47 -7.16
C ALA A 78 47.77 -4.91 -8.62
N ALA A 79 46.79 -4.44 -9.38
CA ALA A 79 46.69 -4.68 -10.82
C ALA A 79 46.67 -3.37 -11.60
N ARG A 80 47.32 -3.36 -12.76
CA ARG A 80 47.28 -2.26 -13.72
C ARG A 80 47.20 -2.85 -15.12
N GLY A 81 46.16 -2.53 -15.87
CA GLY A 81 46.06 -2.95 -17.27
C GLY A 81 47.08 -2.19 -18.11
N GLY A 82 46.75 -0.97 -18.52
CA GLY A 82 47.69 -0.10 -19.21
C GLY A 82 47.04 0.60 -20.38
N ASP A 83 47.63 0.49 -21.56
CA ASP A 83 47.08 1.01 -22.81
C ASP A 83 46.33 -0.12 -23.54
N GLY A 84 45.00 -0.10 -23.53
CA GLY A 84 44.18 -1.13 -24.21
C GLY A 84 42.81 -1.27 -23.57
N ILE A 85 42.17 -2.43 -23.77
CA ILE A 85 40.95 -2.84 -23.05
C ILE A 85 41.28 -4.01 -22.14
N ASP A 86 41.56 -3.70 -20.88
CA ASP A 86 42.11 -4.65 -19.93
C ASP A 86 41.03 -5.28 -19.05
N THR A 87 41.22 -6.57 -18.76
CA THR A 87 40.33 -7.37 -17.91
C THR A 87 41.01 -7.70 -16.59
N LEU A 88 40.37 -7.38 -15.48
CA LEU A 88 40.78 -7.83 -14.16
C LEU A 88 39.86 -8.94 -13.68
N VAL A 89 40.44 -10.08 -13.29
CA VAL A 89 39.75 -11.24 -12.77
C VAL A 89 40.11 -11.38 -11.30
N ILE A 90 39.12 -11.37 -10.43
CA ILE A 90 39.27 -11.51 -8.99
C ILE A 90 38.45 -12.72 -8.57
N ASN A 91 39.12 -13.79 -8.14
CA ASN A 91 38.44 -14.99 -7.68
C ASN A 91 38.66 -15.19 -6.18
N LEU A 92 37.65 -14.87 -5.39
CA LEU A 92 37.59 -15.02 -3.93
C LEU A 92 36.58 -16.09 -3.51
N SER A 93 36.18 -17.00 -4.40
CA SER A 93 35.23 -18.09 -4.12
C SER A 93 35.61 -18.99 -2.95
N GLY A 94 36.91 -19.11 -2.63
CA GLY A 94 37.38 -19.85 -1.46
C GLY A 94 37.25 -19.10 -0.13
N THR A 95 36.79 -17.84 -0.12
CA THR A 95 36.69 -17.03 1.09
C THR A 95 35.36 -17.27 1.80
N GLY A 96 35.39 -17.42 3.13
CA GLY A 96 34.17 -17.53 3.95
C GLY A 96 33.90 -16.28 4.79
N SER A 97 34.63 -15.20 4.52
CA SER A 97 34.51 -13.92 5.20
C SER A 97 33.99 -12.89 4.21
N ARG A 98 33.25 -11.90 4.70
CA ARG A 98 32.76 -10.80 3.89
C ARG A 98 33.85 -10.18 3.03
N VAL A 99 33.55 -10.07 1.74
CA VAL A 99 34.21 -9.26 0.74
C VAL A 99 33.50 -7.92 0.66
N THR A 100 34.26 -6.83 0.65
CA THR A 100 33.76 -5.50 0.31
C THR A 100 34.54 -5.01 -0.89
N PHE A 101 33.86 -4.93 -2.03
CA PHE A 101 34.43 -4.49 -3.30
C PHE A 101 33.78 -3.16 -3.70
N ASN A 102 34.62 -2.18 -4.05
CA ASN A 102 34.16 -0.90 -4.55
C ASN A 102 34.92 -0.55 -5.83
N GLY A 103 34.28 -0.78 -6.97
CA GLY A 103 34.89 -0.57 -8.28
C GLY A 103 35.14 0.90 -8.61
N MET A 104 34.32 1.81 -8.06
CA MET A 104 34.51 3.26 -8.17
C MET A 104 35.78 3.74 -7.44
N ASN A 105 36.03 3.21 -6.25
CA ASN A 105 37.24 3.45 -5.46
C ASN A 105 38.41 2.54 -5.88
N ARG A 106 38.15 1.58 -6.78
CA ARG A 106 39.08 0.58 -7.32
C ARG A 106 39.80 -0.19 -6.21
N HIS A 107 39.04 -0.57 -5.19
CA HIS A 107 39.56 -1.17 -3.97
C HIS A 107 38.64 -2.29 -3.49
N ALA A 108 39.25 -3.42 -3.14
CA ALA A 108 38.58 -4.51 -2.44
C ALA A 108 39.25 -4.82 -1.10
N THR A 109 38.44 -5.31 -0.16
CA THR A 109 38.89 -5.92 1.09
C THR A 109 38.20 -7.26 1.29
N PHE A 110 38.91 -8.28 1.77
CA PHE A 110 38.34 -9.58 2.12
C PHE A 110 38.94 -10.10 3.44
N GLY A 111 38.14 -10.57 4.38
CA GLY A 111 38.66 -10.97 5.71
C GLY A 111 38.91 -9.78 6.65
N ASP A 112 40.06 -9.74 7.34
CA ASP A 112 40.41 -8.65 8.27
C ASP A 112 40.97 -7.44 7.51
N PRO A 113 40.27 -6.28 7.46
CA PRO A 113 40.74 -5.08 6.76
C PRO A 113 41.93 -4.38 7.45
N ALA A 114 42.40 -4.87 8.59
CA ALA A 114 43.65 -4.40 9.19
C ALA A 114 44.89 -5.04 8.53
N GLU A 115 44.73 -6.18 7.86
CA GLU A 115 45.82 -6.94 7.26
C GLU A 115 46.06 -6.49 5.81
N THR A 116 47.26 -6.00 5.49
CA THR A 116 47.56 -5.46 4.15
C THR A 116 47.38 -6.51 3.03
N ALA A 117 47.62 -7.78 3.32
CA ALA A 117 47.45 -8.88 2.36
C ALA A 117 45.99 -9.08 1.89
N ASN A 118 45.04 -8.51 2.62
CA ASN A 118 43.61 -8.62 2.35
C ASN A 118 43.07 -7.46 1.50
N HIS A 119 43.95 -6.58 1.01
CA HIS A 119 43.57 -5.46 0.15
C HIS A 119 43.95 -5.75 -1.30
N LEU A 120 43.07 -5.34 -2.22
CA LEU A 120 43.33 -5.36 -3.66
C LEU A 120 43.06 -3.99 -4.24
N PHE A 121 44.02 -3.44 -4.99
CA PHE A 121 43.87 -2.16 -5.67
C PHE A 121 44.06 -2.32 -7.17
N TYR A 122 43.33 -1.53 -7.98
CA TYR A 122 43.55 -1.57 -9.42
C TYR A 122 43.42 -0.21 -10.11
N ARG A 123 43.90 -0.12 -11.35
CA ARG A 123 43.73 1.06 -12.22
C ARG A 123 43.93 0.72 -13.70
N GLY A 124 43.29 1.47 -14.59
CA GLY A 124 43.37 1.21 -16.04
C GLY A 124 42.86 -0.19 -16.33
N ILE A 125 41.62 -0.45 -15.90
CA ILE A 125 40.91 -1.70 -16.10
C ILE A 125 39.53 -1.27 -16.60
N GLU A 126 39.11 -1.86 -17.70
CA GLU A 126 37.88 -1.53 -18.40
C GLU A 126 36.81 -2.62 -18.23
N ARG A 127 37.23 -3.85 -17.90
CA ARG A 127 36.33 -4.99 -17.62
C ARG A 127 36.70 -5.66 -16.31
N LEU A 128 35.71 -5.89 -15.45
CA LEU A 128 35.88 -6.60 -14.20
C LEU A 128 35.16 -7.94 -14.24
N GLU A 129 35.86 -9.02 -13.87
CA GLU A 129 35.28 -10.32 -13.54
C GLU A 129 35.52 -10.57 -12.06
N LEU A 130 34.49 -10.50 -11.22
CA LEU A 130 34.58 -10.67 -9.77
C LEU A 130 33.76 -11.88 -9.33
N THR A 131 34.40 -12.80 -8.61
CA THR A 131 33.72 -13.88 -7.88
C THR A 131 34.02 -13.75 -6.39
N THR A 132 33.00 -13.62 -5.54
CA THR A 132 33.16 -13.63 -4.09
C THR A 132 32.75 -14.98 -3.48
N GLY A 133 32.64 -15.04 -2.16
CA GLY A 133 32.79 -16.26 -1.38
C GLY A 133 31.48 -16.79 -0.80
N SER A 134 31.56 -17.33 0.41
CA SER A 134 30.37 -17.74 1.18
C SER A 134 30.01 -16.71 2.28
N GLY A 135 30.49 -15.48 2.13
CA GLY A 135 30.30 -14.41 3.12
C GLY A 135 29.18 -13.49 2.69
N ASN A 136 28.60 -12.73 3.63
CA ASN A 136 27.65 -11.67 3.29
C ASN A 136 28.43 -10.50 2.67
N ASP A 137 28.48 -10.47 1.36
CA ASP A 137 29.37 -9.67 0.56
C ASP A 137 28.72 -8.33 0.20
N THR A 138 29.54 -7.33 -0.14
CA THR A 138 29.07 -6.02 -0.59
C THR A 138 29.90 -5.60 -1.78
N VAL A 139 29.26 -5.55 -2.94
CA VAL A 139 29.91 -5.35 -4.23
C VAL A 139 29.30 -4.15 -4.94
N GLU A 140 30.15 -3.17 -5.26
CA GLU A 140 29.85 -2.12 -6.21
C GLU A 140 30.74 -2.29 -7.45
N GLY A 141 30.14 -2.41 -8.63
CA GLY A 141 30.84 -2.50 -9.90
C GLY A 141 31.66 -1.26 -10.26
N GLY A 142 32.34 -1.36 -11.39
CA GLY A 142 32.97 -0.26 -12.11
C GLY A 142 32.01 0.49 -13.03
N THR A 143 32.56 1.24 -13.98
CA THR A 143 31.81 2.01 -14.99
C THR A 143 31.85 1.34 -16.36
N GLY A 144 32.20 0.06 -16.43
CA GLY A 144 32.32 -0.73 -17.65
C GLY A 144 31.45 -1.98 -17.53
N ASP A 145 31.52 -2.85 -18.54
CA ASP A 145 30.79 -4.11 -18.53
C ASP A 145 31.44 -5.08 -17.52
N ASP A 146 30.75 -5.32 -16.42
CA ASP A 146 31.22 -6.14 -15.31
C ASP A 146 30.52 -7.51 -15.28
N VAL A 147 31.25 -8.53 -14.83
CA VAL A 147 30.71 -9.87 -14.53
C VAL A 147 30.92 -10.15 -13.04
N ILE A 148 29.84 -10.23 -12.28
CA ILE A 148 29.85 -10.35 -10.82
C ILE A 148 29.12 -11.63 -10.42
N SER A 149 29.74 -12.41 -9.55
CA SER A 149 29.10 -13.56 -8.89
C SER A 149 29.42 -13.54 -7.40
N THR A 150 28.42 -13.54 -6.51
CA THR A 150 28.68 -13.37 -5.07
C THR A 150 28.71 -14.63 -4.22
N GLY A 151 28.12 -15.73 -4.70
CA GLY A 151 28.27 -17.04 -4.07
C GLY A 151 27.21 -17.29 -3.00
N ASP A 152 27.59 -17.85 -1.84
CA ASP A 152 26.62 -18.03 -0.76
C ASP A 152 26.66 -16.78 0.16
N GLY A 153 25.53 -16.30 0.64
CA GLY A 153 25.54 -15.11 1.49
C GLY A 153 24.20 -14.42 1.51
N ALA A 154 24.07 -13.36 2.31
CA ALA A 154 23.03 -12.36 2.08
C ALA A 154 23.77 -11.12 1.59
N ASP A 155 23.87 -11.03 0.27
CA ASP A 155 24.78 -10.20 -0.46
C ASP A 155 24.11 -8.91 -0.92
N LYS A 156 24.94 -7.89 -1.12
CA LYS A 156 24.49 -6.59 -1.60
C LYS A 156 25.30 -6.22 -2.82
N ILE A 157 24.67 -6.30 -3.98
CA ILE A 157 25.23 -5.85 -5.24
C ILE A 157 24.48 -4.58 -5.63
N GLY A 158 25.18 -3.48 -5.86
CA GLY A 158 24.49 -2.21 -6.09
C GLY A 158 24.66 -1.20 -4.96
N GLY A 159 24.42 0.07 -5.29
CA GLY A 159 24.79 1.25 -4.51
C GLY A 159 24.58 1.16 -2.99
N GLN A 160 25.60 1.53 -2.22
CA GLN A 160 25.46 1.66 -0.77
C GLN A 160 24.41 2.71 -0.38
N SER A 161 23.35 2.26 0.30
CA SER A 161 23.00 2.55 1.72
C SER A 161 23.19 3.98 2.29
N LEU A 162 23.19 5.04 1.47
CA LEU A 162 22.94 6.40 1.95
C LEU A 162 21.59 6.86 1.42
N PRO A 163 20.65 7.32 2.27
CA PRO A 163 19.26 7.57 1.86
C PRO A 163 19.04 8.64 0.78
N ASN A 164 20.06 9.27 0.19
CA ASN A 164 19.91 10.44 -0.68
C ASN A 164 21.11 10.73 -1.61
N THR A 165 21.98 9.76 -1.89
CA THR A 165 23.04 9.95 -2.90
C THR A 165 22.98 8.84 -3.93
N TYR A 166 22.18 9.09 -4.97
CA TYR A 166 22.26 8.40 -6.24
C TYR A 166 23.71 8.39 -6.71
N ASN A 167 24.40 7.26 -6.59
CA ASN A 167 25.66 7.08 -7.27
C ASN A 167 25.37 6.40 -8.61
N GLU A 168 24.76 7.15 -9.54
CA GLU A 168 24.35 6.74 -10.90
C GLU A 168 25.50 6.22 -11.78
N LYS A 169 26.71 6.05 -11.23
CA LYS A 169 27.93 5.79 -11.99
C LYS A 169 28.53 4.41 -11.76
N SER A 170 28.17 3.69 -10.70
CA SER A 170 28.84 2.44 -10.35
C SER A 170 28.38 1.20 -11.14
N PHE A 171 27.47 1.38 -12.11
CA PHE A 171 26.94 0.33 -13.00
C PHE A 171 26.55 0.97 -14.34
N LEU A 172 27.51 1.68 -14.96
CA LEU A 172 27.35 2.12 -16.36
C LEU A 172 27.92 1.00 -17.23
N GLY A 173 27.11 0.26 -17.96
CA GLY A 173 27.60 -0.87 -18.74
C GLY A 173 26.49 -1.81 -19.16
N ALA A 174 26.85 -2.94 -19.75
CA ALA A 174 26.01 -4.13 -19.86
C ALA A 174 26.55 -5.20 -18.92
N ASP A 175 26.06 -5.19 -17.69
CA ASP A 175 26.57 -5.99 -16.58
C ASP A 175 25.88 -7.37 -16.52
N VAL A 176 26.61 -8.37 -16.01
CA VAL A 176 26.09 -9.72 -15.72
C VAL A 176 26.29 -10.03 -14.25
N ILE A 177 25.20 -10.23 -13.51
CA ILE A 177 25.19 -10.42 -12.05
C ILE A 177 24.47 -11.73 -11.71
N ASP A 178 25.11 -12.55 -10.88
CA ASP A 178 24.56 -13.77 -10.27
C ASP A 178 24.82 -13.72 -8.76
N ALA A 179 23.79 -13.39 -7.96
CA ALA A 179 23.97 -13.21 -6.53
C ALA A 179 24.18 -14.54 -5.79
N GLY A 180 23.67 -15.65 -6.34
CA GLY A 180 23.96 -16.98 -5.87
C GLY A 180 22.94 -17.46 -4.84
N ALA A 181 23.38 -17.81 -3.62
CA ALA A 181 22.51 -18.42 -2.62
C ALA A 181 22.39 -17.58 -1.35
N GLY A 182 21.16 -17.21 -1.04
CA GLY A 182 20.70 -16.57 0.18
C GLY A 182 19.77 -15.42 -0.18
N ASN A 183 19.57 -14.48 0.73
CA ASN A 183 18.60 -13.41 0.50
C ASN A 183 19.36 -12.15 0.09
N ASP A 184 19.39 -11.91 -1.21
CA ASP A 184 20.27 -10.96 -1.84
C ASP A 184 19.54 -9.68 -2.24
N THR A 185 20.31 -8.61 -2.41
CA THR A 185 19.80 -7.33 -2.88
C THR A 185 20.64 -6.85 -4.06
N ILE A 186 19.98 -6.67 -5.20
CA ILE A 186 20.57 -6.15 -6.44
C ILE A 186 19.95 -4.77 -6.73
N ILE A 187 20.77 -3.72 -6.85
CA ILE A 187 20.32 -2.38 -7.26
C ILE A 187 21.13 -1.95 -8.46
N ASP A 188 20.49 -1.95 -9.62
CA ASP A 188 21.13 -1.62 -10.89
C ASP A 188 20.12 -0.96 -11.83
N ARG A 189 20.39 0.29 -12.24
CA ARG A 189 19.38 1.20 -12.81
C ARG A 189 19.69 1.68 -14.22
N LEU A 190 20.83 1.31 -14.80
CA LEU A 190 21.27 1.80 -16.09
C LEU A 190 21.94 0.69 -16.87
N GLY A 191 21.67 0.61 -18.17
CA GLY A 191 22.32 -0.37 -19.03
C GLY A 191 21.40 -1.51 -19.44
N ALA A 192 21.94 -2.38 -20.30
CA ALA A 192 21.25 -3.58 -20.77
C ALA A 192 21.82 -4.79 -20.03
N ASN A 193 21.40 -4.94 -18.78
CA ASN A 193 22.03 -5.85 -17.81
C ASN A 193 21.34 -7.20 -17.75
N HIS A 194 22.02 -8.22 -17.23
CA HIS A 194 21.48 -9.53 -16.94
C HIS A 194 21.66 -9.81 -15.45
N LEU A 195 20.55 -9.83 -14.71
CA LEU A 195 20.54 -9.90 -13.25
C LEU A 195 19.83 -11.17 -12.79
N SER A 196 20.47 -11.95 -11.93
CA SER A 196 19.92 -13.15 -11.31
C SER A 196 20.06 -13.07 -9.79
N GLY A 197 18.96 -13.24 -9.05
CA GLY A 197 18.96 -13.40 -7.59
C GLY A 197 19.55 -14.74 -7.18
N GLY A 198 19.02 -15.82 -7.74
CA GLY A 198 19.57 -17.17 -7.55
C GLY A 198 18.66 -18.00 -6.66
N SER A 199 19.04 -18.30 -5.42
CA SER A 199 18.19 -19.04 -4.50
C SER A 199 18.05 -18.33 -3.16
N GLY A 200 16.83 -18.22 -2.63
CA GLY A 200 16.52 -17.46 -1.43
C GLY A 200 15.47 -16.40 -1.76
N ASP A 201 15.15 -15.51 -0.81
CA ASP A 201 14.16 -14.46 -1.08
C ASP A 201 14.92 -13.18 -1.46
N ASP A 202 14.94 -12.86 -2.75
CA ASP A 202 15.79 -11.83 -3.33
C ASP A 202 15.02 -10.54 -3.65
N SER A 203 15.76 -9.44 -3.77
CA SER A 203 15.22 -8.14 -4.15
C SER A 203 16.04 -7.49 -5.25
N ILE A 204 15.41 -7.26 -6.40
CA ILE A 204 16.02 -6.60 -7.55
C ILE A 204 15.34 -5.25 -7.79
N THR A 205 16.08 -4.16 -7.71
CA THR A 205 15.64 -2.81 -8.05
C THR A 205 16.32 -2.32 -9.32
N THR A 206 15.53 -1.99 -10.35
CA THR A 206 16.04 -1.58 -11.66
C THR A 206 15.11 -0.58 -12.36
N THR A 207 15.44 -0.25 -13.62
CA THR A 207 14.64 0.56 -14.53
C THR A 207 14.33 -0.24 -15.79
N LEU A 208 13.47 0.28 -16.65
CA LEU A 208 13.02 -0.33 -17.89
C LEU A 208 14.01 -0.13 -19.05
N SER A 209 15.33 -0.17 -18.81
CA SER A 209 16.37 0.08 -19.82
C SER A 209 16.81 -1.15 -20.65
N SER A 210 15.90 -2.08 -20.94
CA SER A 210 16.15 -3.33 -21.69
C SER A 210 16.99 -4.39 -20.94
N ALA A 211 16.70 -4.63 -19.66
CA ALA A 211 17.38 -5.63 -18.83
C ALA A 211 16.77 -7.06 -18.97
N GLN A 212 17.55 -8.08 -18.64
CA GLN A 212 17.10 -9.46 -18.43
C GLN A 212 17.17 -9.78 -16.94
N LEU A 213 16.05 -10.14 -16.32
CA LEU A 213 15.93 -10.28 -14.87
C LEU A 213 15.40 -11.68 -14.52
N ASP A 214 15.99 -12.30 -13.51
CA ASP A 214 15.57 -13.59 -12.95
C ASP A 214 15.60 -13.48 -11.42
N GLY A 215 14.46 -13.65 -10.74
CA GLY A 215 14.46 -13.74 -9.27
C GLY A 215 15.15 -15.02 -8.83
N GLY A 216 14.65 -16.15 -9.33
CA GLY A 216 15.24 -17.48 -9.15
C GLY A 216 14.33 -18.38 -8.32
N ASP A 217 14.92 -19.14 -7.39
CA ASP A 217 14.19 -20.00 -6.46
C ASP A 217 13.90 -19.21 -5.17
N GLY A 218 12.67 -18.73 -4.96
CA GLY A 218 12.42 -17.81 -3.85
C GLY A 218 11.00 -17.30 -3.70
N ASP A 219 10.81 -16.36 -2.79
CA ASP A 219 9.75 -15.34 -2.83
C ASP A 219 10.38 -13.98 -3.17
N ASP A 220 10.53 -13.73 -4.46
CA ASP A 220 11.38 -12.68 -5.00
C ASP A 220 10.60 -11.40 -5.30
N MET A 221 11.25 -10.25 -5.10
CA MET A 221 10.66 -8.93 -5.35
C MET A 221 11.38 -8.22 -6.50
N LEU A 222 10.62 -7.84 -7.53
CA LEU A 222 11.05 -6.91 -8.56
C LEU A 222 10.54 -5.50 -8.25
N ARG A 223 11.44 -4.51 -8.27
CA ARG A 223 11.10 -3.08 -8.18
C ARG A 223 11.59 -2.34 -9.43
N LEU A 224 10.67 -1.81 -10.21
CA LEU A 224 10.91 -1.01 -11.41
C LEU A 224 10.64 0.47 -11.11
N GLU A 225 11.63 1.35 -11.31
CA GLU A 225 11.53 2.80 -11.06
C GLU A 225 11.80 3.63 -12.33
N ASP A 226 10.75 4.02 -13.06
CA ASP A 226 10.86 4.80 -14.30
C ASP A 226 10.09 6.13 -14.28
N THR A 227 10.02 6.77 -13.10
CA THR A 227 9.24 8.01 -12.89
C THR A 227 9.63 9.19 -13.77
N ASP A 228 10.85 9.20 -14.32
CA ASP A 228 11.34 10.28 -15.20
C ASP A 228 11.00 10.03 -16.68
N ARG A 229 10.39 8.90 -17.03
CA ARG A 229 10.09 8.53 -18.41
C ARG A 229 8.86 9.29 -18.91
N SER A 230 8.89 9.73 -20.16
CA SER A 230 7.77 10.47 -20.77
C SER A 230 7.09 9.75 -21.94
N ASP A 231 7.54 8.53 -22.24
CA ASP A 231 7.02 7.72 -23.34
C ASP A 231 6.13 6.61 -22.74
N ASP A 232 5.10 6.21 -23.48
CA ASP A 232 4.16 5.13 -23.11
C ASP A 232 4.86 3.78 -22.94
N VAL A 233 4.71 3.18 -21.75
CA VAL A 233 5.18 1.87 -21.31
C VAL A 233 4.06 0.86 -21.45
N THR A 234 4.40 -0.37 -21.85
CA THR A 234 3.57 -1.52 -21.52
C THR A 234 4.42 -2.45 -20.68
N LEU A 235 4.01 -2.70 -19.44
CA LEU A 235 4.56 -3.72 -18.55
C LEU A 235 3.58 -4.88 -18.48
N ASP A 236 4.00 -6.05 -18.92
CA ASP A 236 3.21 -7.27 -18.94
C ASP A 236 3.89 -8.32 -18.06
N VAL A 237 3.51 -8.35 -16.78
CA VAL A 237 4.05 -9.28 -15.77
C VAL A 237 3.63 -10.71 -16.09
N VAL A 238 2.44 -10.91 -16.67
CA VAL A 238 1.95 -12.23 -17.11
C VAL A 238 2.93 -12.89 -18.09
N ASN A 239 3.43 -12.12 -19.06
CA ASN A 239 4.37 -12.62 -20.06
C ASN A 239 5.83 -12.30 -19.72
N GLY A 240 6.10 -11.59 -18.63
CA GLY A 240 7.44 -11.24 -18.19
C GLY A 240 8.18 -10.30 -19.14
N VAL A 241 7.48 -9.31 -19.72
CA VAL A 241 8.05 -8.40 -20.73
C VAL A 241 7.61 -6.95 -20.56
N ALA A 242 8.44 -6.02 -21.00
CA ALA A 242 8.09 -4.62 -21.15
C ALA A 242 8.28 -4.13 -22.60
N SER A 243 7.55 -3.08 -23.00
CA SER A 243 7.65 -2.46 -24.34
C SER A 243 9.03 -1.88 -24.64
N THR A 244 9.84 -1.64 -23.60
CA THR A 244 11.24 -1.20 -23.69
C THR A 244 12.21 -2.34 -24.02
N GLY A 245 11.73 -3.59 -24.07
CA GLY A 245 12.55 -4.78 -24.31
C GLY A 245 13.11 -5.43 -23.05
N THR A 246 12.82 -4.90 -21.86
CA THR A 246 13.12 -5.58 -20.58
C THR A 246 12.32 -6.89 -20.51
N THR A 247 12.95 -7.96 -20.04
CA THR A 247 12.32 -9.26 -19.80
C THR A 247 12.60 -9.72 -18.38
N PHE A 248 11.63 -10.32 -17.72
CA PHE A 248 11.75 -10.76 -16.34
C PHE A 248 10.94 -12.02 -16.08
N HIS A 249 11.39 -12.87 -15.17
CA HIS A 249 10.67 -14.09 -14.76
C HIS A 249 11.04 -14.48 -13.33
N ASN A 250 10.25 -15.39 -12.75
CA ASN A 250 10.41 -15.85 -11.36
C ASN A 250 10.36 -14.69 -10.35
N PHE A 251 9.29 -13.90 -10.38
CA PHE A 251 9.03 -12.86 -9.38
C PHE A 251 7.60 -13.00 -8.86
N GLU A 252 7.46 -13.16 -7.55
CA GLU A 252 6.18 -13.31 -6.86
C GLU A 252 5.56 -11.96 -6.44
N ARG A 253 6.37 -10.89 -6.46
CA ARG A 253 5.93 -9.52 -6.17
C ARG A 253 6.53 -8.53 -7.15
N VAL A 254 5.69 -7.68 -7.74
CA VAL A 254 6.14 -6.56 -8.57
C VAL A 254 5.76 -5.23 -7.95
N TYR A 255 6.72 -4.33 -7.90
CA TYR A 255 6.51 -2.92 -7.58
C TYR A 255 6.93 -2.10 -8.80
N ALA A 256 6.00 -1.46 -9.48
CA ALA A 256 6.30 -0.72 -10.72
C ALA A 256 5.80 0.71 -10.62
N LEU A 257 6.72 1.69 -10.76
CA LEU A 257 6.35 3.08 -11.00
C LEU A 257 6.73 3.48 -12.41
N THR A 258 5.73 3.91 -13.17
CA THR A 258 5.92 4.48 -14.49
C THR A 258 5.89 6.00 -14.45
N GLY A 259 5.81 6.63 -15.62
CA GLY A 259 6.27 7.99 -15.83
C GLY A 259 5.14 8.97 -16.09
N SER A 260 5.32 9.85 -17.06
CA SER A 260 4.26 10.74 -17.56
C SER A 260 3.64 10.26 -18.89
N GLY A 261 3.83 8.98 -19.23
CA GLY A 261 3.30 8.38 -20.46
C GLY A 261 1.87 7.88 -20.24
N SER A 262 1.18 7.49 -21.32
CA SER A 262 -0.05 6.69 -21.16
C SER A 262 0.35 5.22 -21.10
N ASP A 263 0.55 4.76 -19.88
CA ASP A 263 1.18 3.49 -19.55
C ASP A 263 0.13 2.36 -19.42
N THR A 264 0.56 1.13 -19.63
CA THR A 264 -0.26 -0.08 -19.44
C THR A 264 0.49 -1.05 -18.55
N LEU A 265 -0.03 -1.36 -17.37
CA LEU A 265 0.59 -2.24 -16.39
C LEU A 265 -0.35 -3.43 -16.14
N LEU A 266 0.14 -4.65 -16.41
CA LEU A 266 -0.60 -5.90 -16.22
C LEU A 266 0.15 -6.75 -15.19
N GLY A 267 -0.36 -6.89 -13.95
CA GLY A 267 0.28 -7.55 -12.80
C GLY A 267 0.22 -9.08 -12.82
N GLY A 268 -0.86 -9.65 -13.34
CA GLY A 268 -0.93 -11.07 -13.64
C GLY A 268 -1.31 -11.92 -12.43
N SER A 269 -0.38 -12.66 -11.83
CA SER A 269 -0.70 -13.54 -10.68
C SER A 269 0.16 -13.28 -9.46
N SER A 270 0.88 -12.16 -9.46
CA SER A 270 1.78 -11.74 -8.41
C SER A 270 1.04 -10.81 -7.45
N ARG A 271 1.64 -10.50 -6.28
CA ARG A 271 1.09 -9.43 -5.43
C ARG A 271 1.77 -8.13 -5.79
N ASP A 272 1.02 -7.22 -6.38
CA ASP A 272 1.58 -6.12 -7.11
C ASP A 272 1.28 -4.76 -6.46
N ASN A 273 2.21 -3.83 -6.65
CA ASN A 273 2.01 -2.41 -6.40
C ASN A 273 2.32 -1.66 -7.69
N LEU A 274 1.27 -1.22 -8.36
CA LEU A 274 1.33 -0.61 -9.69
C LEU A 274 0.99 0.88 -9.58
N PHE A 275 1.86 1.74 -10.10
CA PHE A 275 1.69 3.20 -10.11
C PHE A 275 1.80 3.69 -11.56
N GLY A 276 0.70 4.23 -12.09
CA GLY A 276 0.61 4.75 -13.46
C GLY A 276 1.44 6.01 -13.67
N GLY A 277 1.22 7.03 -12.82
CA GLY A 277 2.00 8.25 -12.81
C GLY A 277 1.21 9.44 -13.29
N ASN A 278 1.61 10.08 -14.39
CA ASN A 278 0.72 11.05 -15.04
C ASN A 278 0.40 10.54 -16.44
N GLY A 279 -0.75 10.93 -16.95
CA GLY A 279 -1.23 10.49 -18.26
C GLY A 279 -2.30 9.42 -18.09
N THR A 280 -3.11 9.22 -19.12
CA THR A 280 -4.20 8.23 -19.05
C THR A 280 -3.63 6.82 -19.08
N ASP A 281 -3.68 6.15 -17.94
CA ASP A 281 -3.08 4.86 -17.68
C ASP A 281 -4.12 3.73 -17.64
N TYR A 282 -3.65 2.50 -17.90
CA TYR A 282 -4.42 1.28 -17.72
C TYR A 282 -3.68 0.31 -16.81
N LEU A 283 -4.23 0.06 -15.62
CA LEU A 283 -3.67 -0.85 -14.62
C LEU A 283 -4.60 -2.05 -14.43
N PHE A 284 -4.05 -3.26 -14.47
CA PHE A 284 -4.76 -4.50 -14.16
C PHE A 284 -3.95 -5.32 -13.15
N GLY A 285 -4.48 -5.57 -11.95
CA GLY A 285 -3.84 -6.34 -10.88
C GLY A 285 -3.72 -7.81 -11.26
N GLY A 286 -4.86 -8.47 -11.45
CA GLY A 286 -4.95 -9.87 -11.86
C GLY A 286 -5.40 -10.77 -10.71
N GLU A 287 -4.63 -11.81 -10.37
CA GLU A 287 -4.92 -12.65 -9.20
C GLU A 287 -4.12 -12.16 -7.99
N ASN A 288 -4.64 -12.39 -6.78
CA ASN A 288 -4.10 -11.99 -5.47
C ASN A 288 -4.45 -10.55 -5.09
N ASN A 289 -3.88 -10.07 -3.99
CA ASN A 289 -4.22 -8.80 -3.38
C ASN A 289 -3.26 -7.72 -3.89
N ASP A 290 -3.77 -6.83 -4.72
CA ASP A 290 -2.99 -5.83 -5.42
C ASP A 290 -3.28 -4.41 -4.93
N HIS A 291 -2.31 -3.52 -5.15
CA HIS A 291 -2.47 -2.09 -4.94
C HIS A 291 -2.24 -1.35 -6.26
N LEU A 292 -3.26 -0.64 -6.73
CA LEU A 292 -3.27 0.07 -8.00
C LEU A 292 -3.48 1.57 -7.73
N TYR A 293 -2.61 2.40 -8.30
CA TYR A 293 -2.66 3.86 -8.19
C TYR A 293 -2.57 4.46 -9.60
N GLY A 294 -3.65 5.12 -10.07
CA GLY A 294 -3.64 5.87 -11.33
C GLY A 294 -2.76 7.12 -11.24
N GLU A 295 -2.92 7.83 -10.13
CA GLU A 295 -2.24 9.08 -9.76
C GLU A 295 -2.77 10.33 -10.46
N GLY A 296 -2.64 10.51 -11.77
CA GLY A 296 -3.10 11.74 -12.41
C GLY A 296 -3.43 11.65 -13.89
N ASP A 297 -4.43 12.46 -14.28
CA ASP A 297 -5.19 12.34 -15.52
C ASP A 297 -6.21 11.18 -15.46
N ASP A 298 -7.08 11.06 -16.47
CA ASP A 298 -8.20 10.11 -16.42
C ASP A 298 -7.71 8.67 -16.64
N ASP A 299 -7.86 7.79 -15.64
CA ASP A 299 -7.26 6.46 -15.59
C ASP A 299 -8.29 5.31 -15.60
N ARG A 300 -7.82 4.09 -15.93
CA ARG A 300 -8.59 2.85 -15.81
C ARG A 300 -7.85 1.82 -14.95
N LEU A 301 -8.45 1.46 -13.82
CA LEU A 301 -7.93 0.48 -12.86
C LEU A 301 -8.86 -0.72 -12.75
N GLU A 302 -8.31 -1.93 -12.80
CA GLU A 302 -9.02 -3.20 -12.62
C GLU A 302 -8.25 -4.08 -11.62
N GLY A 303 -8.84 -4.40 -10.46
CA GLY A 303 -8.23 -5.23 -9.41
C GLY A 303 -8.07 -6.68 -9.86
N GLY A 304 -9.19 -7.36 -10.09
CA GLY A 304 -9.22 -8.75 -10.54
C GLY A 304 -9.75 -9.70 -9.48
N ASP A 305 -9.08 -10.84 -9.26
CA ASP A 305 -9.43 -11.80 -8.21
C ASP A 305 -8.57 -11.49 -6.98
N GLY A 306 -9.14 -11.10 -5.85
CA GLY A 306 -8.28 -10.57 -4.80
C GLY A 306 -8.97 -9.98 -3.58
N VAL A 307 -8.21 -9.13 -2.91
CA VAL A 307 -8.69 -8.13 -1.95
C VAL A 307 -7.83 -6.94 -2.31
N ASP A 308 -8.35 -6.12 -3.19
CA ASP A 308 -7.56 -5.14 -3.92
C ASP A 308 -7.79 -3.73 -3.36
N SER A 309 -6.77 -2.88 -3.53
CA SER A 309 -6.86 -1.46 -3.18
C SER A 309 -6.62 -0.62 -4.43
N LEU A 310 -7.63 0.11 -4.86
CA LEU A 310 -7.60 0.95 -6.06
C LEU A 310 -7.79 2.43 -5.67
N SER A 311 -6.91 3.29 -6.16
CA SER A 311 -7.02 4.75 -6.04
C SER A 311 -6.84 5.38 -7.43
N GLY A 312 -7.86 6.10 -7.90
CA GLY A 312 -7.85 6.78 -9.20
C GLY A 312 -6.84 7.91 -9.21
N GLY A 313 -6.99 8.85 -8.28
CA GLY A 313 -6.09 9.97 -8.10
C GLY A 313 -6.72 11.27 -8.57
N LYS A 314 -6.24 11.86 -9.67
CA LYS A 314 -6.86 13.06 -10.23
C LYS A 314 -7.32 12.78 -11.63
N GLY A 315 -8.55 13.12 -11.95
CA GLY A 315 -9.08 12.86 -13.29
C GLY A 315 -10.48 12.29 -13.16
N ASP A 316 -11.16 12.06 -14.28
CA ASP A 316 -12.41 11.31 -14.25
C ASP A 316 -12.09 9.82 -14.45
N ASP A 317 -11.93 9.08 -13.35
CA ASP A 317 -11.34 7.74 -13.33
C ASP A 317 -12.39 6.62 -13.43
N HIS A 318 -11.94 5.43 -13.85
CA HIS A 318 -12.75 4.22 -13.90
C HIS A 318 -12.09 3.07 -13.14
N LEU A 319 -12.68 2.69 -12.00
CA LEU A 319 -12.18 1.66 -11.09
C LEU A 319 -13.13 0.47 -11.06
N SER A 320 -12.58 -0.75 -11.10
CA SER A 320 -13.31 -2.01 -10.90
C SER A 320 -12.53 -2.90 -9.94
N GLY A 321 -13.13 -3.28 -8.80
CA GLY A 321 -12.54 -4.20 -7.82
C GLY A 321 -12.40 -5.59 -8.39
N GLY A 322 -13.52 -6.24 -8.71
CA GLY A 322 -13.54 -7.57 -9.30
C GLY A 322 -14.13 -8.60 -8.34
N ASP A 323 -13.50 -9.77 -8.21
CA ASP A 323 -13.90 -10.80 -7.26
C ASP A 323 -13.11 -10.60 -5.96
N GLY A 324 -13.73 -10.30 -4.83
CA GLY A 324 -12.92 -10.00 -3.65
C GLY A 324 -13.62 -9.30 -2.50
N ILE A 325 -12.82 -8.65 -1.66
CA ILE A 325 -13.31 -7.60 -0.76
C ILE A 325 -12.41 -6.41 -1.07
N ASP A 326 -12.91 -5.49 -1.86
CA ASP A 326 -12.08 -4.48 -2.49
C ASP A 326 -12.29 -3.10 -1.85
N PHE A 327 -11.27 -2.26 -1.97
CA PHE A 327 -11.25 -0.90 -1.46
C PHE A 327 -11.01 0.06 -2.62
N LEU A 328 -12.03 0.84 -2.98
CA LEU A 328 -12.01 1.75 -4.12
C LEU A 328 -12.16 3.20 -3.65
N ASP A 329 -11.22 4.06 -4.01
CA ASP A 329 -11.25 5.51 -3.82
C ASP A 329 -11.09 6.21 -5.18
N GLY A 330 -12.10 6.97 -5.61
CA GLY A 330 -12.02 7.76 -6.84
C GLY A 330 -11.07 8.96 -6.72
N ASP A 331 -10.87 9.46 -5.49
CA ASP A 331 -10.14 10.70 -5.21
C ASP A 331 -10.76 11.97 -5.89
N GLU A 332 -9.97 12.77 -6.61
CA GLU A 332 -10.39 14.04 -7.21
C GLU A 332 -10.89 13.83 -8.65
N GLY A 333 -12.20 13.75 -8.85
CA GLY A 333 -12.70 13.40 -10.18
C GLY A 333 -14.19 13.49 -10.31
N ASN A 334 -14.76 13.15 -11.47
CA ASN A 334 -16.07 12.53 -11.53
C ASN A 334 -15.86 11.06 -11.90
N ASP A 335 -15.82 10.22 -10.88
CA ASP A 335 -15.29 8.86 -11.01
C ASP A 335 -16.41 7.83 -11.20
N THR A 336 -16.04 6.68 -11.74
CA THR A 336 -16.92 5.51 -11.79
C THR A 336 -16.27 4.34 -11.07
N LEU A 337 -16.87 3.89 -9.97
CA LEU A 337 -16.38 2.81 -9.12
C LEU A 337 -17.34 1.62 -9.18
N PHE A 338 -16.82 0.44 -9.48
CA PHE A 338 -17.54 -0.84 -9.44
C PHE A 338 -16.85 -1.77 -8.43
N GLY A 339 -17.55 -2.19 -7.37
CA GLY A 339 -17.04 -3.16 -6.40
C GLY A 339 -16.85 -4.53 -7.07
N GLY A 340 -17.96 -5.17 -7.44
CA GLY A 340 -17.95 -6.44 -8.16
C GLY A 340 -18.63 -7.55 -7.36
N GLU A 341 -17.92 -8.64 -7.09
CA GLU A 341 -18.39 -9.72 -6.24
C GLU A 341 -17.69 -9.66 -4.87
N GLY A 342 -18.47 -9.80 -3.81
CA GLY A 342 -18.00 -9.77 -2.42
C GLY A 342 -18.29 -8.43 -1.76
N ASN A 343 -17.75 -8.22 -0.56
CA ASN A 343 -18.23 -7.16 0.33
C ASN A 343 -17.29 -5.96 0.27
N ASP A 344 -17.59 -4.99 -0.58
CA ASP A 344 -16.67 -3.96 -1.02
C ASP A 344 -16.80 -2.64 -0.24
N TRP A 345 -15.76 -1.80 -0.33
CA TRP A 345 -15.70 -0.47 0.27
C TRP A 345 -15.49 0.58 -0.83
N LEU A 346 -16.51 1.40 -1.09
CA LEU A 346 -16.47 2.44 -2.11
C LEU A 346 -16.51 3.84 -1.47
N ASP A 347 -15.54 4.69 -1.82
CA ASP A 347 -15.29 5.99 -1.20
C ASP A 347 -15.30 7.14 -2.21
N ASN A 348 -16.08 8.19 -1.89
CA ASN A 348 -16.22 9.43 -2.67
C ASN A 348 -15.84 10.68 -1.82
N ARG A 349 -15.12 10.52 -0.70
CA ARG A 349 -14.90 11.64 0.24
C ARG A 349 -14.14 12.85 -0.33
N HIS A 350 -13.44 12.68 -1.44
CA HIS A 350 -12.53 13.68 -1.99
C HIS A 350 -13.16 14.65 -3.00
N GLY A 351 -14.36 14.38 -3.50
CA GLY A 351 -15.07 15.31 -4.37
C GLY A 351 -15.96 14.61 -5.38
N GLY A 352 -16.29 15.29 -6.48
CA GLY A 352 -16.89 14.63 -7.64
C GLY A 352 -18.39 14.38 -7.61
N ALA A 353 -18.93 14.20 -8.82
CA ALA A 353 -20.24 13.65 -9.07
C ALA A 353 -20.08 12.20 -9.55
N ASP A 354 -19.70 11.34 -8.62
CA ASP A 354 -19.30 9.98 -8.96
C ASP A 354 -20.49 9.07 -9.17
N MET A 355 -20.21 7.93 -9.80
CA MET A 355 -21.12 6.80 -9.91
C MET A 355 -20.49 5.60 -9.20
N LEU A 356 -21.12 5.15 -8.12
CA LEU A 356 -20.68 4.02 -7.30
C LEU A 356 -21.68 2.87 -7.48
N ASP A 357 -21.17 1.68 -7.78
CA ASP A 357 -21.94 0.45 -7.95
C ASP A 357 -21.26 -0.66 -7.13
N GLY A 358 -21.93 -1.19 -6.10
CA GLY A 358 -21.34 -2.21 -5.20
C GLY A 358 -21.27 -3.57 -5.88
N GLY A 359 -22.41 -4.03 -6.40
CA GLY A 359 -22.50 -5.28 -7.14
C GLY A 359 -23.18 -6.37 -6.33
N ASN A 360 -22.51 -7.49 -6.11
CA ASN A 360 -23.02 -8.57 -5.25
C ASN A 360 -22.21 -8.61 -3.96
N GLY A 361 -22.86 -8.71 -2.80
CA GLY A 361 -22.21 -8.77 -1.50
C GLY A 361 -22.76 -7.67 -0.60
N ASP A 362 -22.37 -7.71 0.68
CA ASP A 362 -22.81 -6.67 1.63
C ASP A 362 -21.80 -5.51 1.57
N ASP A 363 -22.14 -4.47 0.83
CA ASP A 363 -21.23 -3.39 0.46
C ASP A 363 -21.31 -2.17 1.39
N HIS A 364 -20.23 -1.41 1.43
CA HIS A 364 -20.13 -0.20 2.23
C HIS A 364 -19.78 1.03 1.39
N PHE A 365 -20.64 2.04 1.45
CA PHE A 365 -20.47 3.29 0.70
C PHE A 365 -20.24 4.46 1.65
N THR A 366 -19.18 5.23 1.41
CA THR A 366 -18.96 6.52 2.08
C THR A 366 -19.03 7.67 1.08
N VAL A 367 -20.12 8.44 1.13
CA VAL A 367 -20.41 9.52 0.18
C VAL A 367 -20.44 10.88 0.87
N VAL A 368 -19.61 11.83 0.40
CA VAL A 368 -19.51 13.17 1.01
C VAL A 368 -19.59 14.29 -0.04
N ASN A 369 -20.82 14.76 -0.25
CA ASN A 369 -21.11 15.87 -1.17
C ASN A 369 -21.02 17.26 -0.53
N SER A 370 -19.90 17.58 0.13
CA SER A 370 -19.74 18.86 0.83
C SER A 370 -19.43 20.05 -0.09
N ASN A 371 -18.85 19.82 -1.27
CA ASN A 371 -18.31 20.86 -2.16
C ASN A 371 -18.86 20.83 -3.60
N THR A 372 -19.85 19.98 -3.89
CA THR A 372 -20.39 19.75 -5.23
C THR A 372 -21.81 20.32 -5.36
N THR A 373 -22.20 20.66 -6.60
CA THR A 373 -23.59 21.00 -6.96
C THR A 373 -24.26 19.92 -7.80
N GLU A 374 -23.53 18.87 -8.10
CA GLU A 374 -23.93 17.76 -8.96
C GLU A 374 -24.30 16.56 -8.07
N ILE A 375 -24.96 15.56 -8.67
CA ILE A 375 -25.54 14.44 -7.94
C ILE A 375 -24.60 13.24 -8.07
N THR A 376 -24.15 12.71 -6.93
CA THR A 376 -23.50 11.39 -6.87
C THR A 376 -24.56 10.31 -6.98
N THR A 377 -24.28 9.26 -7.73
CA THR A 377 -25.19 8.11 -7.88
C THR A 377 -24.63 6.92 -7.11
N VAL A 378 -25.47 6.28 -6.30
CA VAL A 378 -25.14 5.02 -5.62
C VAL A 378 -26.14 3.96 -6.05
N ARG A 379 -25.63 2.81 -6.51
CA ARG A 379 -26.37 1.58 -6.74
C ARG A 379 -25.73 0.52 -5.86
N ALA A 380 -26.37 0.14 -4.77
CA ALA A 380 -25.71 -0.71 -3.79
C ALA A 380 -25.62 -2.16 -4.30
N GLY A 381 -26.73 -2.68 -4.81
CA GLY A 381 -26.74 -3.89 -5.63
C GLY A 381 -27.50 -5.01 -4.94
N ALA A 382 -26.86 -6.16 -4.75
CA ALA A 382 -27.44 -7.32 -4.09
C ALA A 382 -26.69 -7.66 -2.82
N GLY A 383 -27.34 -7.68 -1.67
CA GLY A 383 -26.72 -7.88 -0.36
C GLY A 383 -27.34 -6.95 0.67
N ASP A 384 -26.92 -7.05 1.92
CA ASP A 384 -27.39 -6.15 2.98
C ASP A 384 -26.44 -4.95 3.08
N ASP A 385 -26.70 -3.89 2.31
CA ASP A 385 -25.74 -2.80 2.09
C ASP A 385 -25.80 -1.70 3.15
N SER A 386 -24.68 -1.01 3.36
CA SER A 386 -24.56 0.12 4.28
C SER A 386 -24.09 1.39 3.57
N ILE A 387 -24.96 2.39 3.50
CA ILE A 387 -24.69 3.63 2.77
C ILE A 387 -24.61 4.80 3.74
N PHE A 388 -23.48 5.50 3.77
CA PHE A 388 -23.34 6.79 4.45
C PHE A 388 -23.47 7.94 3.45
N ALA A 389 -24.53 8.73 3.56
CA ALA A 389 -24.76 9.89 2.69
C ALA A 389 -25.49 11.02 3.42
N ALA A 390 -25.17 12.27 3.06
CA ALA A 390 -25.76 13.44 3.72
C ALA A 390 -26.55 14.38 2.79
N ARG A 391 -26.13 14.56 1.53
CA ARG A 391 -26.70 15.55 0.59
C ARG A 391 -26.49 15.12 -0.86
N LEU A 392 -27.36 15.59 -1.77
CA LEU A 392 -27.18 15.52 -3.23
C LEU A 392 -26.72 14.14 -3.77
N THR A 393 -27.33 13.07 -3.28
CA THR A 393 -27.02 11.69 -3.69
C THR A 393 -28.31 11.01 -4.14
N ASP A 394 -28.26 10.32 -5.28
CA ASP A 394 -29.33 9.45 -5.78
C ASP A 394 -28.99 7.99 -5.49
N ILE A 395 -29.73 7.40 -4.54
CA ILE A 395 -29.43 6.10 -3.95
C ILE A 395 -30.47 5.07 -4.37
N ASP A 396 -30.01 3.89 -4.75
CA ASP A 396 -30.81 2.67 -4.88
C ASP A 396 -30.09 1.61 -4.05
N GLY A 397 -30.72 1.10 -2.98
CA GLY A 397 -30.12 0.02 -2.17
C GLY A 397 -30.10 -1.25 -3.01
N GLY A 398 -31.27 -1.83 -3.26
CA GLY A 398 -31.44 -2.82 -4.32
C GLY A 398 -32.08 -4.09 -3.79
N ASP A 399 -31.44 -5.23 -4.03
CA ASP A 399 -31.89 -6.53 -3.57
C ASP A 399 -31.23 -6.86 -2.23
N GLY A 400 -31.98 -6.85 -1.13
CA GLY A 400 -31.44 -7.25 0.17
C GLY A 400 -32.11 -6.49 1.30
N HIS A 401 -31.36 -6.19 2.35
CA HIS A 401 -31.84 -5.39 3.47
C HIS A 401 -30.88 -4.24 3.77
N ASP A 402 -31.18 -3.10 3.18
CA ASP A 402 -30.21 -2.00 3.07
C ASP A 402 -30.39 -0.96 4.18
N THR A 403 -29.27 -0.41 4.65
CA THR A 403 -29.23 0.63 5.67
C THR A 403 -28.69 1.94 5.10
N LEU A 404 -29.46 3.02 5.21
CA LEU A 404 -29.01 4.38 4.91
C LEU A 404 -28.73 5.17 6.19
N GLN A 405 -27.46 5.47 6.43
CA GLN A 405 -27.03 6.41 7.46
C GLN A 405 -27.03 7.85 6.93
N ILE A 406 -27.92 8.67 7.49
CA ILE A 406 -28.00 10.10 7.23
C ILE A 406 -27.42 10.84 8.43
N THR A 407 -26.22 11.42 8.27
CA THR A 407 -25.62 12.25 9.32
C THR A 407 -25.44 13.68 8.82
N VAL A 408 -26.12 14.63 9.47
CA VAL A 408 -26.09 16.04 9.09
C VAL A 408 -25.65 16.92 10.25
N SER A 409 -24.79 17.89 9.96
CA SER A 409 -24.38 18.92 10.91
C SER A 409 -24.48 20.30 10.28
N ASN A 410 -24.74 21.32 11.11
CA ASN A 410 -24.70 22.74 10.72
C ASN A 410 -25.61 23.09 9.53
N LEU A 411 -26.81 22.50 9.44
CA LEU A 411 -27.81 22.95 8.48
C LEU A 411 -28.28 24.38 8.83
N SER A 412 -28.59 25.18 7.81
CA SER A 412 -29.09 26.56 8.00
C SER A 412 -30.61 26.63 8.15
N VAL A 413 -31.29 25.49 8.01
CA VAL A 413 -32.74 25.28 8.08
C VAL A 413 -33.00 23.88 8.61
N ALA A 414 -34.21 23.62 9.10
CA ALA A 414 -34.65 22.29 9.51
C ALA A 414 -34.52 21.25 8.39
N ILE A 415 -34.17 20.02 8.77
CA ILE A 415 -34.18 18.86 7.88
C ILE A 415 -35.57 18.20 7.90
N ASN A 416 -35.98 17.75 6.71
CA ASN A 416 -37.13 16.87 6.56
C ASN A 416 -36.65 15.61 5.85
N VAL A 417 -36.76 14.47 6.53
CA VAL A 417 -36.53 13.14 5.96
C VAL A 417 -37.86 12.41 6.01
N ASP A 418 -38.28 11.85 4.87
CA ASP A 418 -39.44 10.97 4.83
C ASP A 418 -39.16 9.78 3.94
N ALA A 419 -38.93 8.62 4.57
CA ALA A 419 -38.53 7.43 3.84
C ALA A 419 -39.56 6.98 2.79
N ALA A 420 -40.86 7.13 3.08
CA ALA A 420 -41.94 6.80 2.16
C ALA A 420 -42.00 7.72 0.93
N SER A 421 -41.41 8.92 1.01
CA SER A 421 -41.28 9.82 -0.13
C SER A 421 -40.07 9.51 -1.01
N GLY A 422 -39.10 8.75 -0.48
CA GLY A 422 -37.81 8.49 -1.13
C GLY A 422 -36.94 9.74 -1.26
N SER A 423 -37.08 10.72 -0.38
CA SER A 423 -36.34 11.99 -0.48
C SER A 423 -36.14 12.72 0.85
N SER A 424 -35.14 13.61 0.87
CA SER A 424 -34.90 14.56 1.96
C SER A 424 -34.84 16.02 1.49
N SER A 425 -34.95 16.96 2.43
CA SER A 425 -34.72 18.39 2.15
C SER A 425 -33.27 18.75 1.83
N THR A 426 -32.31 17.82 2.00
CA THR A 426 -30.91 17.99 1.60
C THR A 426 -30.65 17.62 0.13
N GLY A 427 -31.69 17.24 -0.60
CA GLY A 427 -31.60 16.81 -1.99
C GLY A 427 -31.14 15.35 -2.15
N LEU A 428 -31.14 14.57 -1.07
CA LEU A 428 -31.01 13.11 -1.18
C LEU A 428 -32.30 12.55 -1.81
N THR A 429 -32.12 11.59 -2.72
CA THR A 429 -33.17 10.68 -3.18
C THR A 429 -32.73 9.26 -2.90
N PHE A 430 -33.66 8.42 -2.50
CA PHE A 430 -33.37 7.02 -2.18
C PHE A 430 -34.58 6.13 -2.46
N VAL A 431 -34.32 4.90 -2.89
CA VAL A 431 -35.31 3.84 -3.10
C VAL A 431 -34.69 2.50 -2.65
N ASN A 432 -35.55 1.51 -2.36
CA ASN A 432 -35.12 0.18 -1.92
C ASN A 432 -34.14 0.27 -0.73
N VAL A 433 -34.58 0.95 0.34
CA VAL A 433 -33.84 1.03 1.60
C VAL A 433 -34.83 0.71 2.72
N GLU A 434 -34.48 -0.25 3.55
CA GLU A 434 -35.34 -0.78 4.61
C GLU A 434 -35.07 -0.12 5.95
N ASP A 435 -33.79 0.12 6.30
CA ASP A 435 -33.37 0.68 7.58
C ASP A 435 -32.73 2.07 7.42
N PHE A 436 -33.03 2.97 8.35
CA PHE A 436 -32.48 4.32 8.40
C PHE A 436 -31.79 4.59 9.72
N GLN A 437 -30.55 5.07 9.64
CA GLN A 437 -29.85 5.64 10.78
C GLN A 437 -29.71 7.15 10.61
N ILE A 438 -30.64 7.91 11.19
CA ILE A 438 -30.70 9.36 11.06
C ILE A 438 -30.09 10.01 12.31
N ASN A 439 -29.00 10.77 12.13
CA ASN A 439 -28.37 11.55 13.19
C ASN A 439 -28.29 13.02 12.79
N VAL A 440 -28.98 13.88 13.53
CA VAL A 440 -28.98 15.32 13.29
C VAL A 440 -28.21 16.05 14.39
N TYR A 441 -27.34 16.97 13.96
CA TYR A 441 -26.59 17.87 14.83
C TYR A 441 -26.91 19.33 14.44
N GLY A 442 -28.09 19.81 14.87
CA GLY A 442 -28.64 21.13 14.61
C GLY A 442 -29.53 21.62 15.76
N GLU A 443 -29.98 22.89 15.69
CA GLU A 443 -30.87 23.54 16.68
C GLU A 443 -32.27 23.82 16.08
N HIS A 444 -32.74 22.99 15.16
CA HIS A 444 -33.92 23.26 14.37
C HIS A 444 -34.99 22.21 14.62
N ASP A 445 -36.24 22.64 14.61
CA ASP A 445 -37.41 21.75 14.71
C ASP A 445 -37.49 20.87 13.46
N ASP A 446 -37.02 19.64 13.57
CA ASP A 446 -36.82 18.72 12.47
C ASP A 446 -37.99 17.76 12.32
N THR A 447 -38.10 17.14 11.13
CA THR A 447 -39.13 16.14 10.86
C THR A 447 -38.48 14.92 10.22
N LEU A 448 -38.43 13.83 10.98
CA LEU A 448 -37.66 12.64 10.66
C LEU A 448 -38.60 11.44 10.66
N ARG A 449 -38.81 10.83 9.50
CA ARG A 449 -39.61 9.61 9.36
C ARG A 449 -38.81 8.49 8.73
N GLY A 450 -38.69 7.41 9.48
CA GLY A 450 -38.14 6.13 9.06
C GLY A 450 -39.00 5.39 8.04
N ALA A 451 -38.62 4.14 7.77
CA ALA A 451 -39.25 3.23 6.84
C ALA A 451 -40.02 2.14 7.60
N ASP A 452 -40.26 0.98 6.97
CA ASP A 452 -40.95 -0.15 7.62
C ASP A 452 -39.96 -1.13 8.30
N GLY A 453 -38.65 -0.84 8.26
CA GLY A 453 -37.55 -1.60 8.87
C GLY A 453 -37.18 -1.12 10.28
N ASN A 454 -36.05 -1.54 10.84
CA ASN A 454 -35.66 -1.14 12.21
C ASN A 454 -34.82 0.14 12.17
N ASP A 455 -35.45 1.28 12.44
CA ASP A 455 -34.80 2.57 12.30
C ASP A 455 -34.13 3.05 13.59
N ILE A 456 -33.08 3.85 13.45
CA ILE A 456 -32.45 4.59 14.56
C ILE A 456 -32.50 6.07 14.23
N ILE A 457 -33.28 6.83 15.00
CA ILE A 457 -33.50 8.25 14.73
C ILE A 457 -33.08 9.08 15.95
N ARG A 458 -32.21 10.08 15.71
CA ARG A 458 -31.76 11.07 16.70
C ARG A 458 -32.07 12.48 16.22
N GLY A 459 -32.95 13.17 16.95
CA GLY A 459 -33.51 14.48 16.61
C GLY A 459 -32.51 15.63 16.72
N GLY A 460 -31.71 15.65 17.79
CA GLY A 460 -30.74 16.73 18.01
C GLY A 460 -31.33 17.78 18.94
N SER A 461 -31.08 19.06 18.67
CA SER A 461 -31.73 20.14 19.42
C SER A 461 -32.86 20.74 18.59
N GLY A 462 -33.99 21.04 19.22
CA GLY A 462 -35.19 21.54 18.53
C GLY A 462 -36.45 20.85 19.04
N ASP A 463 -37.63 21.38 18.73
CA ASP A 463 -38.88 20.66 19.02
C ASP A 463 -39.17 19.68 17.85
N ASP A 464 -38.67 18.45 17.94
CA ASP A 464 -38.61 17.55 16.80
C ASP A 464 -39.83 16.64 16.64
N LEU A 465 -40.05 16.14 15.43
CA LEU A 465 -41.00 15.07 15.13
C LEU A 465 -40.27 13.85 14.59
N LEU A 466 -40.26 12.76 15.37
CA LEU A 466 -39.66 11.47 15.01
C LEU A 466 -40.76 10.42 14.85
N GLU A 467 -40.74 9.70 13.73
CA GLU A 467 -41.69 8.62 13.41
C GLU A 467 -40.91 7.41 12.88
N GLY A 468 -40.94 6.28 13.60
CA GLY A 468 -40.30 5.02 13.19
C GLY A 468 -41.07 4.35 12.04
N ARG A 469 -42.34 4.01 12.32
CA ARG A 469 -43.41 3.46 11.45
C ARG A 469 -43.61 1.97 11.60
N GLY A 470 -42.81 1.13 10.95
CA GLY A 470 -42.92 -0.32 11.09
C GLY A 470 -41.54 -0.84 11.44
N GLY A 471 -41.45 -2.00 12.10
CA GLY A 471 -40.17 -2.50 12.58
C GLY A 471 -39.97 -2.16 14.06
N ASN A 472 -38.80 -2.52 14.62
CA ASN A 472 -38.48 -2.26 16.01
C ASN A 472 -37.54 -1.06 16.08
N ASP A 473 -38.11 0.11 16.26
CA ASP A 473 -37.40 1.36 16.08
C ASP A 473 -36.69 1.79 17.36
N THR A 474 -35.68 2.66 17.22
CA THR A 474 -35.11 3.40 18.34
C THR A 474 -35.14 4.89 18.09
N LEU A 475 -35.90 5.61 18.92
CA LEU A 475 -36.10 7.04 18.81
C LEU A 475 -35.50 7.78 20.00
N ALA A 476 -34.66 8.77 19.73
CA ALA A 476 -34.12 9.68 20.73
C ALA A 476 -34.34 11.13 20.25
N GLY A 477 -35.29 11.83 20.87
CA GLY A 477 -35.55 13.24 20.56
C GLY A 477 -34.35 14.14 20.87
N GLN A 478 -33.80 13.97 22.09
CA GLN A 478 -32.68 14.71 22.67
C GLN A 478 -33.10 16.07 23.29
N GLU A 479 -32.65 17.22 22.79
CA GLU A 479 -32.93 18.51 23.42
C GLU A 479 -34.16 19.19 22.81
N GLY A 480 -35.23 19.37 23.58
CA GLY A 480 -36.40 20.12 23.13
C GLY A 480 -37.68 19.52 23.67
N ALA A 481 -38.82 19.90 23.10
CA ALA A 481 -40.10 19.25 23.36
C ALA A 481 -40.49 18.39 22.15
N ASP A 482 -40.11 17.12 22.19
CA ASP A 482 -40.18 16.26 21.03
C ASP A 482 -41.50 15.50 20.92
N ARG A 483 -41.82 15.06 19.70
CA ARG A 483 -42.94 14.15 19.41
C ARG A 483 -42.37 12.86 18.83
N LEU A 484 -42.50 11.78 19.59
CA LEU A 484 -41.98 10.46 19.24
C LEU A 484 -43.14 9.52 18.93
N ILE A 485 -43.11 8.91 17.75
CA ILE A 485 -44.12 7.96 17.26
C ILE A 485 -43.37 6.68 16.89
N GLY A 486 -43.53 5.62 17.65
CA GLY A 486 -42.85 4.34 17.39
C GLY A 486 -43.43 3.68 16.13
N GLY A 487 -44.75 3.50 16.13
CA GLY A 487 -45.47 2.82 15.07
C GLY A 487 -45.74 1.35 15.41
N ALA A 488 -45.35 0.44 14.52
CA ALA A 488 -45.68 -0.96 14.58
C ALA A 488 -44.44 -1.82 14.78
N GLY A 489 -44.24 -2.28 16.01
CA GLY A 489 -43.21 -3.24 16.39
C GLY A 489 -42.92 -3.04 17.86
N ALA A 490 -41.77 -3.53 18.34
CA ALA A 490 -41.32 -3.33 19.71
C ALA A 490 -40.33 -2.16 19.74
N ASP A 491 -40.84 -0.95 19.96
CA ASP A 491 -40.08 0.28 19.78
C ASP A 491 -39.37 0.72 21.07
N THR A 492 -38.20 1.33 20.94
CA THR A 492 -37.41 1.85 22.05
C THR A 492 -37.33 3.36 22.02
N PHE A 493 -37.91 4.01 23.03
CA PHE A 493 -37.80 5.46 23.25
C PHE A 493 -36.67 5.73 24.24
N ARG A 494 -35.61 6.41 23.81
CA ARG A 494 -34.35 6.48 24.54
C ARG A 494 -34.03 7.87 25.05
N TRP A 495 -33.66 7.95 26.33
CA TRP A 495 -33.02 9.12 26.95
C TRP A 495 -31.69 8.71 27.59
N THR A 496 -30.59 9.39 27.23
CA THR A 496 -29.27 9.14 27.81
C THR A 496 -28.65 10.40 28.43
N GLY A 497 -28.07 10.29 29.63
CA GLY A 497 -27.49 11.44 30.36
C GLY A 497 -26.25 12.07 29.70
N TYR A 498 -25.68 11.48 28.65
CA TYR A 498 -24.61 12.07 27.84
C TYR A 498 -25.13 12.96 26.69
N GLU A 499 -26.39 12.76 26.28
CA GLU A 499 -27.04 13.51 25.19
C GLU A 499 -27.84 14.71 25.71
N VAL A 500 -27.89 14.91 27.03
CA VAL A 500 -28.55 16.05 27.68
C VAL A 500 -27.49 16.97 28.30
N ASP A 501 -27.06 18.03 27.63
CA ASP A 501 -26.12 19.03 28.19
C ASP A 501 -26.81 19.98 29.21
N GLY A 502 -27.60 19.40 30.14
CA GLY A 502 -28.31 20.13 31.19
C GLY A 502 -29.32 21.16 30.68
N SER A 503 -29.76 21.02 29.43
CA SER A 503 -30.55 21.96 28.64
C SER A 503 -31.87 21.37 28.14
N SER A 504 -32.29 20.15 28.55
CA SER A 504 -33.55 19.52 28.12
C SER A 504 -34.74 20.39 28.53
N THR A 505 -35.06 21.42 27.75
CA THR A 505 -36.20 22.29 27.99
C THR A 505 -37.37 21.74 27.21
N GLY A 506 -38.17 20.87 27.83
CA GLY A 506 -39.34 20.36 27.13
C GLY A 506 -39.99 19.16 27.80
N ILE A 507 -41.22 18.91 27.39
CA ILE A 507 -41.93 17.68 27.69
C ILE A 507 -41.98 16.92 26.38
N ASP A 508 -41.37 15.75 26.34
CA ASP A 508 -41.43 14.87 25.17
C ASP A 508 -42.72 14.10 25.20
N HIS A 509 -43.33 13.91 24.03
CA HIS A 509 -44.58 13.21 23.85
C HIS A 509 -44.33 11.89 23.12
N ILE A 510 -44.46 10.77 23.83
CA ILE A 510 -44.60 9.46 23.20
C ILE A 510 -46.06 9.27 22.84
N VAL A 511 -46.37 9.19 21.54
CA VAL A 511 -47.75 9.33 21.04
C VAL A 511 -48.50 8.00 21.01
N ASP A 512 -47.83 6.87 20.82
CA ASP A 512 -48.46 5.58 20.50
C ASP A 512 -47.89 4.36 21.25
N PHE A 513 -47.27 4.58 22.42
CA PHE A 513 -46.66 3.54 23.24
C PHE A 513 -47.56 2.31 23.46
N ASP A 514 -47.13 1.14 22.99
CA ASP A 514 -47.86 -0.13 23.11
C ASP A 514 -47.12 -1.19 23.95
N THR A 515 -47.58 -1.33 25.19
CA THR A 515 -47.15 -2.41 26.11
C THR A 515 -47.36 -3.83 25.58
N GLN A 516 -48.21 -4.04 24.56
CA GLN A 516 -48.49 -5.36 24.00
C GLN A 516 -47.56 -5.73 22.84
N SER A 517 -47.12 -4.75 22.07
CA SER A 517 -46.16 -4.94 20.97
C SER A 517 -44.75 -5.17 21.50
N GLY A 518 -44.44 -4.62 22.68
CA GLY A 518 -43.15 -4.75 23.35
C GLY A 518 -42.37 -3.44 23.45
N ASP A 519 -43.06 -2.30 23.31
CA ASP A 519 -42.43 -0.99 23.42
C ASP A 519 -41.77 -0.78 24.77
N MET A 520 -40.68 -0.03 24.75
CA MET A 520 -39.81 0.17 25.89
C MET A 520 -39.34 1.62 25.98
N ILE A 521 -39.28 2.14 27.20
CA ILE A 521 -38.57 3.38 27.52
C ILE A 521 -37.21 3.01 28.09
N GLU A 522 -36.14 3.45 27.43
CA GLU A 522 -34.77 3.27 27.89
C GLU A 522 -34.25 4.54 28.57
N LEU A 523 -33.88 4.42 29.85
CA LEU A 523 -33.28 5.50 30.64
C LEU A 523 -31.84 5.13 31.02
N GLY A 524 -30.85 5.76 30.37
CA GLY A 524 -29.43 5.42 30.50
C GLY A 524 -28.55 6.56 31.01
N GLY A 525 -27.48 6.25 31.75
CA GLY A 525 -26.38 7.20 32.00
C GLY A 525 -26.68 8.41 32.92
N PHE A 526 -27.78 8.39 33.67
CA PHE A 526 -28.11 9.44 34.64
C PHE A 526 -27.32 9.24 35.96
N TYR A 527 -26.59 10.26 36.40
CA TYR A 527 -25.93 10.25 37.71
C TYR A 527 -26.95 10.52 38.84
N PRO A 528 -26.67 10.08 40.09
CA PRO A 528 -27.52 10.40 41.23
C PRO A 528 -27.68 11.90 41.44
N GLY A 529 -28.82 12.45 41.01
CA GLY A 529 -29.15 13.88 41.05
C GLY A 529 -29.82 14.40 39.78
N ASP A 530 -29.63 13.72 38.64
CA ASP A 530 -30.02 14.19 37.30
C ASP A 530 -31.50 13.93 36.95
N THR A 531 -32.12 12.88 37.49
CA THR A 531 -33.59 12.72 37.40
C THR A 531 -34.17 12.13 38.69
N ASN A 532 -33.32 11.51 39.50
CA ASN A 532 -33.68 10.62 40.60
C ASN A 532 -34.47 9.36 40.17
N ILE A 533 -34.46 9.01 38.88
CA ILE A 533 -35.05 7.79 38.33
C ILE A 533 -33.92 6.81 38.01
N TYR A 534 -33.86 5.67 38.71
CA TYR A 534 -32.77 4.68 38.61
C TYR A 534 -33.25 3.22 38.75
N ASN A 535 -34.56 3.02 38.82
CA ASN A 535 -35.26 1.74 38.74
C ASN A 535 -36.76 2.01 38.55
N PHE A 536 -37.51 0.94 38.27
CA PHE A 536 -38.95 1.02 38.05
C PHE A 536 -39.73 1.65 39.22
N ALA A 537 -39.34 1.39 40.48
CA ALA A 537 -40.03 1.98 41.64
C ALA A 537 -39.84 3.50 41.72
N SER A 538 -38.64 4.01 41.38
CA SER A 538 -38.40 5.45 41.27
C SER A 538 -39.08 6.09 40.06
N PHE A 539 -39.21 5.36 38.95
CA PHE A 539 -39.97 5.80 37.77
C PHE A 539 -41.44 6.00 38.13
N VAL A 540 -42.06 5.01 38.76
CA VAL A 540 -43.44 5.11 39.26
C VAL A 540 -43.61 6.25 40.26
N ALA A 541 -42.61 6.49 41.13
CA ALA A 541 -42.65 7.60 42.09
C ALA A 541 -42.56 8.99 41.44
N ALA A 542 -41.92 9.09 40.28
CA ALA A 542 -41.83 10.30 39.46
C ALA A 542 -43.03 10.48 38.51
N SER A 543 -43.91 9.46 38.42
CA SER A 543 -45.00 9.41 37.45
C SER A 543 -46.37 9.76 38.07
N ARG A 544 -47.28 10.30 37.26
CA ARG A 544 -48.70 10.45 37.60
C ARG A 544 -49.60 10.33 36.37
N ASP A 545 -50.78 9.74 36.54
CA ASP A 545 -51.83 9.79 35.52
C ASP A 545 -52.36 11.23 35.32
N THR A 546 -52.56 11.61 34.07
CA THR A 546 -53.18 12.86 33.64
C THR A 546 -54.41 12.58 32.77
N GLN A 547 -55.02 13.61 32.17
CA GLN A 547 -56.10 13.38 31.18
C GLN A 547 -55.57 12.89 29.83
N GLN A 548 -54.28 13.11 29.54
CA GLN A 548 -53.67 12.81 28.24
C GLN A 548 -52.84 11.52 28.28
N GLY A 549 -52.55 10.98 29.48
CA GLY A 549 -51.70 9.80 29.66
C GLY A 549 -50.85 9.90 30.92
N VAL A 550 -49.72 9.20 30.96
CA VAL A 550 -48.79 9.20 32.11
C VAL A 550 -47.74 10.29 31.94
N TYR A 551 -47.66 11.21 32.91
CA TYR A 551 -46.58 12.19 32.96
C TYR A 551 -45.48 11.74 33.93
N VAL A 552 -44.24 11.72 33.46
CA VAL A 552 -43.03 11.34 34.20
C VAL A 552 -42.14 12.58 34.35
N ALA A 553 -41.88 13.01 35.58
CA ALA A 553 -41.10 14.21 35.88
C ALA A 553 -39.59 13.90 36.01
N PHE A 554 -38.73 14.63 35.28
CA PHE A 554 -37.26 14.52 35.43
C PHE A 554 -36.70 15.55 36.41
N HIS A 555 -37.17 16.80 36.36
CA HIS A 555 -36.69 17.90 37.21
C HIS A 555 -37.79 18.90 37.60
N GLY A 556 -38.86 18.39 38.21
CA GLY A 556 -40.02 19.20 38.59
C GLY A 556 -41.15 19.02 37.58
N GLU A 557 -41.72 20.10 37.05
CA GLU A 557 -42.96 20.03 36.25
C GLU A 557 -42.80 20.66 34.84
N ILE A 558 -41.56 21.02 34.47
CA ILE A 558 -41.25 21.70 33.21
C ILE A 558 -40.46 20.81 32.24
N GLU A 559 -40.00 19.65 32.71
CA GLU A 559 -39.15 18.71 31.97
C GLU A 559 -39.60 17.29 32.28
N GLY A 560 -39.73 16.45 31.26
CA GLY A 560 -40.13 15.06 31.44
C GLY A 560 -40.74 14.42 30.21
N ILE A 561 -41.40 13.28 30.42
CA ILE A 561 -42.03 12.49 29.36
C ILE A 561 -43.54 12.48 29.60
N LEU A 562 -44.33 12.70 28.55
CA LEU A 562 -45.74 12.36 28.50
C LEU A 562 -45.94 11.14 27.61
N ILE A 563 -46.35 10.04 28.21
CA ILE A 563 -46.75 8.81 27.51
C ILE A 563 -48.24 8.92 27.25
N GLU A 564 -48.63 9.24 26.02
CA GLU A 564 -50.03 9.49 25.66
C GLU A 564 -50.87 8.22 25.70
N ASP A 565 -52.17 8.37 26.02
CA ASP A 565 -53.20 7.30 25.97
C ASP A 565 -52.91 6.00 26.76
N VAL A 566 -51.88 6.00 27.61
CA VAL A 566 -51.54 4.92 28.56
C VAL A 566 -51.92 5.30 30.00
N SER A 567 -52.22 4.31 30.85
CA SER A 567 -52.32 4.52 32.30
C SER A 567 -51.11 3.93 33.02
N LEU A 568 -50.72 4.56 34.15
CA LEU A 568 -49.60 4.10 34.98
C LEU A 568 -49.81 2.68 35.52
N ALA A 569 -51.06 2.21 35.60
CA ALA A 569 -51.39 0.85 36.00
C ALA A 569 -51.11 -0.21 34.93
N ASP A 570 -50.97 0.21 33.66
CA ASP A 570 -50.70 -0.67 32.52
C ASP A 570 -49.19 -0.89 32.31
N LEU A 571 -48.35 0.00 32.83
CA LEU A 571 -46.89 -0.09 32.77
C LEU A 571 -46.32 -1.10 33.79
N SER A 572 -45.25 -1.77 33.38
CA SER A 572 -44.52 -2.79 34.13
C SER A 572 -43.02 -2.54 34.10
N ALA A 573 -42.28 -3.37 34.85
CA ALA A 573 -40.82 -3.28 34.87
C ALA A 573 -40.15 -3.74 33.57
N ASP A 574 -40.88 -4.47 32.70
CA ASP A 574 -40.37 -4.92 31.40
C ASP A 574 -40.46 -3.79 30.36
N ASP A 575 -41.35 -2.81 30.55
CA ASP A 575 -41.55 -1.66 29.65
C ASP A 575 -40.52 -0.53 29.90
N ILE A 576 -39.75 -0.60 30.99
CA ILE A 576 -38.79 0.44 31.38
C ILE A 576 -37.40 -0.17 31.62
N ALA A 577 -36.48 0.07 30.69
CA ALA A 577 -35.09 -0.35 30.80
C ALA A 577 -34.22 0.73 31.46
N PHE A 578 -33.25 0.27 32.26
CA PHE A 578 -32.23 1.10 32.88
C PHE A 578 -30.86 0.61 32.45
N THR A 579 -30.13 1.45 31.72
CA THR A 579 -28.76 1.17 31.26
C THR A 579 -27.75 2.01 32.06
N LEU A 580 -26.59 1.40 32.37
CA LEU A 580 -25.57 1.98 33.25
C LEU A 580 -24.64 2.94 32.53
#